data_AF-A0A3B0IWE5-F1
#
_entry.id   AF-A0A3B0IWE5-F1
#
_cell.length_a   1.000
_cell.length_b   1.000
_cell.length_c   1.000
_cell.angle_alpha   90.00
_cell.angle_beta   90.00
_cell.angle_gamma   90.00
#
_symmetry.space_group_name_H-M   'P 1'
#
loop_
_entity.id
_entity.type
_entity.pdbx_description
1 polymer ?
#
loop_
_entity_poly.entity_id
_entity_poly.type
_entity_poly.pdbx_seq_one_letter_code
_entity_poly.pdbx_strand_id
1 'polypeptide(L)' 'MVVSDSWLRAVNGKPQDKMVTKSEREGLSVRVTAKGKVIF' A
#
# COMPACT_ATOMS: atom_id res chain seq x y z
N MET A 1 -10.50 -6.51 3.41
CA MET A 1 -10.45 -5.24 4.18
C MET A 1 -10.04 -4.22 3.14
N VAL A 2 -10.96 -3.36 2.72
CA VAL A 2 -10.80 -2.57 1.50
C VAL A 2 -9.58 -1.67 1.61
N VAL A 3 -8.71 -1.68 0.60
CA VAL A 3 -7.62 -0.71 0.49
C VAL A 3 -8.25 0.66 0.23
N SER A 4 -8.34 1.50 1.27
CA SER A 4 -8.96 2.82 1.19
C SER A 4 -8.03 3.87 0.56
N ASP A 5 -8.59 4.84 -0.17
CA ASP A 5 -7.87 6.02 -0.69
C ASP A 5 -7.13 6.77 0.43
N SER A 6 -7.76 6.96 1.60
CA SER A 6 -7.14 7.65 2.74
C SER A 6 -5.85 6.97 3.20
N TRP A 7 -5.83 5.63 3.20
CA TRP A 7 -4.63 4.86 3.50
C TRP A 7 -3.58 4.98 2.40
N LEU A 8 -3.97 4.93 1.12
CA LEU A 8 -3.05 5.11 0.00
C LEU A 8 -2.35 6.47 0.04
N ARG A 9 -3.09 7.55 0.31
CA ARG A 9 -2.52 8.90 0.49
C ARG A 9 -1.61 8.99 1.70
N ALA A 10 -1.92 8.26 2.76
CA ALA A 10 -1.12 8.27 3.98
C ALA A 10 0.27 7.63 3.77
N VAL A 11 0.36 6.59 2.93
CA VAL A 11 1.59 5.82 2.70
C VAL A 11 2.37 6.25 1.44
N ASN A 12 1.70 6.86 0.45
CA ASN A 12 2.33 7.24 -0.81
C ASN A 12 3.43 8.29 -0.58
N GLY A 13 4.63 7.98 -1.08
CA GLY A 13 5.80 8.86 -0.98
C GLY A 13 6.39 8.99 0.42
N LYS A 14 5.84 8.28 1.42
CA LYS A 14 6.38 8.29 2.79
C LYS A 14 7.23 7.04 3.04
N PRO A 15 8.44 7.19 3.61
CA PRO A 15 9.24 6.05 4.03
C PRO A 15 8.42 5.12 4.94
N GLN A 16 8.56 3.82 4.72
CA GLN A 16 7.96 2.79 5.55
C GLN A 16 9.08 1.97 6.17
N ASP A 17 8.95 1.59 7.45
CA ASP A 17 9.93 0.76 8.15
C ASP A 17 10.19 -0.58 7.44
N LYS A 18 9.18 -1.09 6.74
CA LYS A 18 9.25 -2.34 5.97
C LYS A 18 8.33 -2.29 4.77
N MET A 19 8.57 -3.19 3.82
CA MET A 19 7.61 -3.43 2.74
C MET A 19 6.27 -3.86 3.32
N VAL A 20 5.19 -3.21 2.87
CA VAL A 20 3.82 -3.54 3.26
C VAL A 20 3.13 -4.12 2.04
N THR A 21 2.56 -5.32 2.17
CA THR A 21 1.66 -5.88 1.15
C THR A 21 0.29 -6.01 1.77
N LYS A 22 -0.71 -5.35 1.18
CA LYS A 22 -2.12 -5.50 1.51
C LYS A 22 -2.83 -6.19 0.36
N SER A 23 -3.50 -7.30 0.64
CA SER A 23 -4.36 -7.97 -0.32
C SER A 23 -5.82 -7.67 0.00
N GLU A 24 -6.60 -7.36 -1.05
CA GLU A 24 -8.05 -7.18 -1.00
C GLU A 24 -8.77 -8.42 -1.57
N ARG A 25 -10.08 -8.33 -1.77
CA ARG A 25 -10.89 -9.37 -2.41
C ARG A 25 -10.67 -9.32 -3.93
N GLU A 26 -11.05 -10.39 -4.63
CA GLU A 26 -10.97 -10.48 -6.10
C GLU A 26 -9.54 -10.39 -6.68
N GLY A 27 -8.51 -10.73 -5.90
CA GLY A 27 -7.12 -10.80 -6.39
C GLY A 27 -6.42 -9.44 -6.51
N LEU A 28 -7.03 -8.34 -6.06
CA LEU A 28 -6.37 -7.05 -5.98
C LEU A 28 -5.34 -7.07 -4.84
N SER A 29 -4.10 -6.71 -5.15
CA SER A 29 -3.05 -6.52 -4.14
C SER A 29 -2.51 -5.09 -4.23
N VAL A 30 -1.97 -4.58 -3.13
CA VAL A 30 -1.23 -3.32 -3.10
C VAL A 30 0.04 -3.55 -2.30
N ARG A 31 1.19 -3.31 -2.93
CA ARG A 31 2.49 -3.33 -2.30
C ARG A 31 3.04 -1.91 -2.16
N VAL A 32 3.47 -1.57 -0.96
CA VAL A 32 4.19 -0.34 -0.66
C VAL A 32 5.65 -0.69 -0.37
N THR A 33 6.56 -0.10 -1.12
CA THR A 33 8.01 -0.26 -0.91
C THR A 33 8.47 0.52 0.33
N ALA A 34 9.67 0.21 0.84
CA ALA A 34 10.26 0.96 1.96
C ALA A 34 10.45 2.47 1.67
N LYS A 35 10.52 2.86 0.39
CA LYS A 35 10.60 4.27 -0.03
C LYS A 35 9.23 4.94 -0.21
N GLY A 36 8.13 4.23 0.11
CA GLY A 36 6.77 4.75 -0.02
C GLY A 36 6.15 4.64 -1.43
N LYS A 37 6.84 3.99 -2.39
CA LYS A 37 6.26 3.72 -3.72
C LYS A 37 5.14 2.68 -3.59
N VAL A 38 3.94 3.03 -4.06
CA VAL A 38 2.78 2.14 -4.16
C VAL A 38 2.78 1.40 -5.50
N ILE A 39 2.44 0.11 -5.49
CA ILE A 39 2.35 -0.81 -6.62
C ILE A 39 1.05 -1.61 -6.46
N PHE A 40 0.27 -1.81 -7.53
CA PHE A 40 -0.95 -2.63 -7.55
C PHE A 40 -0.67 -4.01 -8.17
#